data_AF-A0A1G5Q1A3-F1
#
_entry.id   AF-A0A1G5Q1A3-F1
#
_cell.length_a   1.000
_cell.length_b   1.000
_cell.length_c   1.000
_cell.angle_alpha   90.00
_cell.angle_beta   90.00
_cell.angle_gamma   90.00
#
_symmetry.space_group_name_H-M   'P 1'
#
loop_
_entity.id
_entity.type
_entity.pdbx_description
1 polymer ?
#
loop_
_entity_poly.entity_id
_entity_poly.type
_entity_poly.pdbx_seq_one_letter_code
_entity_poly.pdbx_strand_id
1 'polypeptide(L)' 'MVNIECVPISAYCYTTGETVDAINKRIQRGVWRDGVHVLKVEGVKERWIDLNEVAKWARKNSIVNCPEELQ' A
#
# COMPACT_ATOMS: atom_id res chain seq x y z
N MET A 1 -22.05 -4.22 -3.32
CA MET A 1 -20.83 -3.52 -3.79
C MET A 1 -19.69 -4.50 -3.71
N VAL A 2 -18.89 -4.64 -4.77
CA VAL A 2 -17.71 -5.52 -4.77
C VAL A 2 -16.60 -4.81 -4.01
N ASN A 3 -16.04 -5.45 -2.97
CA ASN A 3 -14.87 -4.93 -2.28
C ASN A 3 -13.63 -5.35 -3.08
N ILE A 4 -12.89 -4.38 -3.61
CA ILE A 4 -11.62 -4.64 -4.29
C ILE A 4 -10.53 -4.49 -3.24
N GLU A 5 -9.85 -5.59 -2.93
CA GLU A 5 -8.84 -5.64 -1.88
C GLU A 5 -7.42 -5.60 -2.44
N CYS A 6 -7.25 -5.91 -3.72
CA CYS A 6 -5.98 -5.88 -4.41
C CYS A 6 -6.14 -5.25 -5.80
N VAL A 7 -5.15 -4.47 -6.22
CA VAL A 7 -5.13 -3.83 -7.54
C VAL A 7 -3.75 -3.92 -8.17
N PRO A 8 -3.63 -3.93 -9.52
CA PRO A 8 -2.34 -3.75 -10.17
C PRO A 8 -1.65 -2.45 -9.73
N ILE A 9 -0.31 -2.44 -9.63
CA ILE A 9 0.48 -1.23 -9.32
C ILE A 9 0.12 -0.06 -10.23
N SER A 10 -0.06 -0.30 -11.53
CA SER A 10 -0.46 0.71 -12.51
C SER A 10 -1.78 1.39 -12.16
N ALA A 11 -2.79 0.61 -11.75
CA ALA A 11 -4.07 1.13 -11.30
C ALA A 11 -3.94 1.89 -9.97
N TYR A 12 -3.16 1.37 -9.02
CA TYR A 12 -2.88 2.05 -7.76
C TYR A 12 -2.20 3.40 -7.98
N CYS A 13 -1.14 3.44 -8.81
CA CYS A 13 -0.43 4.66 -9.18
C CYS A 13 -1.36 5.68 -9.86
N TYR A 14 -2.17 5.22 -10.83
CA TYR A 14 -3.12 6.09 -11.52
C TYR A 14 -4.13 6.73 -10.56
N THR A 15 -4.67 5.95 -9.63
CA THR A 15 -5.72 6.40 -8.70
C THR A 15 -5.20 7.27 -7.55
N THR A 16 -4.00 6.99 -7.06
CA THR A 16 -3.44 7.68 -5.88
C THR A 16 -2.48 8.82 -6.22
N GLY A 17 -2.00 8.89 -7.47
CA GLY A 17 -0.92 9.78 -7.87
C GLY A 17 0.48 9.32 -7.42
N GLU A 18 0.58 8.15 -6.79
CA GLU A 18 1.86 7.53 -6.45
C GLU A 18 2.63 7.09 -7.70
N THR A 19 3.96 7.05 -7.60
CA THR A 19 4.82 6.53 -8.67
C THR A 19 5.34 5.14 -8.36
N VAL A 20 5.63 4.36 -9.40
CA VAL A 20 6.27 3.03 -9.25
C VAL A 20 7.62 3.15 -8.53
N ASP A 21 8.36 4.23 -8.76
CA ASP A 21 9.61 4.52 -8.07
C ASP A 21 9.41 4.74 -6.56
N ALA A 22 8.38 5.50 -6.16
CA ALA A 22 8.06 5.69 -4.74
C ALA A 22 7.71 4.36 -4.05
N ILE A 23 6.92 3.51 -4.72
CA ILE A 23 6.60 2.16 -4.24
C ILE A 23 7.88 1.32 -4.10
N ASN A 24 8.74 1.30 -5.13
CA ASN A 24 10.01 0.56 -5.09
C ASN A 24 10.92 1.06 -3.96
N LYS A 25 11.01 2.37 -3.73
CA LYS A 25 11.75 2.95 -2.60
C LYS A 25 11.23 2.50 -1.25
N ARG A 26 9.90 2.38 -1.08
CA ARG A 26 9.32 1.81 0.16
C ARG A 26 9.70 0.34 0.34
N ILE A 27 9.72 -0.44 -0.74
CA ILE A 27 10.14 -1.86 -0.68
C ILE A 27 11.63 -1.96 -0.35
N GLN A 28 12.49 -1.20 -1.01
CA GLN A 28 13.94 -1.18 -0.77
C GLN A 28 14.29 -0.77 0.66
N ARG A 29 13.54 0.16 1.24
CA ARG A 29 13.68 0.60 2.64
C ARG A 29 13.07 -0.38 3.64
N GLY A 30 12.42 -1.46 3.19
CA GLY A 30 11.73 -2.43 4.03
C GLY A 30 10.43 -1.90 4.67
N VAL A 31 9.96 -0.72 4.26
CA VAL A 31 8.69 -0.13 4.74
C VAL A 31 7.51 -0.93 4.18
N TRP A 32 7.56 -1.23 2.89
CA TRP A 32 6.65 -2.19 2.24
C TRP A 32 7.41 -3.49 1.96
N ARG A 33 6.68 -4.60 1.84
CA ARG A 33 7.29 -5.93 1.65
C ARG A 33 6.53 -6.73 0.59
N ASP A 34 7.28 -7.46 -0.24
CA ASP A 34 6.74 -8.50 -1.12
C ASP A 34 6.02 -9.55 -0.25
N GLY A 35 4.84 -10.00 -0.67
CA GLY A 35 3.98 -10.94 0.06
C GLY A 35 3.15 -10.31 1.19
N VAL A 36 3.28 -9.00 1.44
CA VAL A 36 2.46 -8.28 2.44
C VAL A 36 1.74 -7.10 1.80
N HIS A 37 2.49 -6.07 1.39
CA HIS A 37 1.90 -4.88 0.77
C HIS A 37 1.87 -5.01 -0.76
N VAL A 38 2.81 -5.79 -1.30
CA VAL A 38 2.99 -5.99 -2.73
C VAL A 38 2.97 -7.47 -3.04
N LEU A 39 2.07 -7.90 -3.92
CA LEU A 39 1.82 -9.31 -4.23
C LEU A 39 2.35 -9.64 -5.63
N LYS A 40 3.08 -10.75 -5.74
CA LYS A 40 3.41 -11.37 -7.02
C LYS A 40 2.34 -12.41 -7.31
N VAL A 41 1.53 -12.17 -8.33
CA VAL A 41 0.45 -13.08 -8.73
C VAL A 41 0.99 -13.99 -9.83
N GLU A 42 0.83 -15.30 -9.66
CA GLU A 42 1.28 -16.28 -10.64
C GLU A 42 0.59 -16.03 -12.00
N GLY A 43 1.38 -16.12 -13.08
CA GLY A 43 0.88 -15.87 -14.45
C GLY A 43 0.65 -14.39 -14.79
N VAL A 44 0.83 -13.46 -13.85
CA VAL A 44 0.67 -12.03 -14.09
C VAL A 44 2.03 -11.33 -14.11
N LYS A 45 2.29 -10.56 -15.17
CA LYS A 45 3.56 -9.85 -15.35
C LYS A 45 3.80 -8.77 -14.31
N GLU A 46 2.75 -8.06 -13.92
CA GLU A 46 2.81 -6.93 -12.99
C GLU A 46 2.51 -7.39 -11.56
N ARG A 47 3.14 -6.72 -10.58
CA ARG A 47 2.85 -6.90 -9.16
C ARG A 47 1.59 -6.13 -8.76
N TRP A 48 0.89 -6.64 -7.76
CA TRP A 48 -0.33 -6.05 -7.23
C TRP A 48 -0.07 -5.40 -5.88
N ILE A 49 -0.90 -4.44 -5.51
CA ILE A 49 -0.91 -3.79 -4.19
C ILE A 49 -2.07 -4.36 -3.38
N ASP A 50 -1.77 -4.83 -2.17
CA ASP A 50 -2.79 -5.17 -1.17
C ASP A 50 -3.25 -3.87 -0.48
N LEU A 51 -4.47 -3.45 -0.77
CA LEU A 51 -5.04 -2.20 -0.27
C LEU A 51 -5.30 -2.24 1.24
N ASN A 52 -5.58 -3.43 1.80
CA ASN A 52 -5.84 -3.58 3.22
C ASN A 52 -4.54 -3.38 4.02
N GLU A 53 -3.44 -4.00 3.60
CA GLU A 53 -2.14 -3.87 4.26
C GLU A 53 -1.56 -2.45 4.10
N VAL A 54 -1.70 -1.85 2.91
CA VAL A 54 -1.32 -0.44 2.71
C VAL A 54 -2.13 0.49 3.60
N ALA A 55 -3.44 0.28 3.73
CA ALA A 55 -4.27 1.11 4.61
C ALA A 55 -3.92 0.93 6.09
N LYS A 56 -3.61 -0.30 6.54
CA LYS A 56 -3.10 -0.56 7.90
C LYS A 56 -1.79 0.19 8.14
N TRP A 57 -0.86 0.12 7.19
CA TRP A 57 0.40 0.87 7.25
C TRP A 57 0.17 2.37 7.33
N ALA A 58 -0.67 2.92 6.45
CA ALA A 58 -0.95 4.35 6.39
C ALA A 58 -1.54 4.86 7.71
N ARG A 59 -2.52 4.15 8.29
CA ARG A 59 -3.10 4.49 9.60
C ARG A 59 -2.07 4.46 10.72
N LYS A 60 -1.26 3.38 10.78
CA LYS A 60 -0.22 3.22 11.80
C LYS A 60 0.85 4.33 11.75
N ASN A 61 1.16 4.84 10.57
CA ASN A 61 2.20 5.84 10.35
C ASN A 61 1.62 7.25 10.12
N SER A 62 0.31 7.44 10.32
CA SER A 62 -0.29 8.76 10.26
C SER A 62 0.16 9.59 11.46
N ILE A 63 0.49 10.86 11.22
CA ILE A 63 0.93 11.80 12.26
C ILE A 63 -0.24 12.19 13.19
N VAL A 64 -1.47 11.80 12.84
CA VAL A 64 -2.71 12.11 13.56
C VAL A 64 -2.93 11.19 14.78
N ASN A 65 -1.86 10.73 15.43
CA ASN A 65 -1.93 10.46 16.86
C ASN A 65 -1.69 11.79 17.59
N CYS A 66 -2.64 12.72 17.44
CA CYS A 66 -2.83 13.76 18.45
C CYS A 66 -3.11 13.00 19.74
N PRO A 67 -2.36 13.20 20.84
CA PRO A 67 -2.70 12.55 22.11
C PRO A 67 -4.16 12.86 22.40
N GLU A 68 -4.91 11.86 22.90
CA GLU A 68 -6.21 12.11 23.51
C GLU A 68 -6.02 13.24 24.54
N GLU A 69 -6.40 14.45 24.15
CA GLU A 69 -6.53 15.55 25.08
C GLU A 69 -7.67 15.16 26.01
N LEU A 70 -7.29 14.84 27.26
CA LEU A 70 -8.08 15.03 28.47
C LEU A 70 -9.46 14.34 28.45
N GLN A 71 -9.50 13.09 28.91
CA GLN A 71 -10.62 12.62 29.74
C GLN A 71 -10.34 12.94 31.21
#